data_AF-A0A099J4I4-F1
#
_entry.id   AF-A0A099J4I4-F1
#
_cell.length_a   1.000
_cell.length_b   1.000
_cell.length_c   1.000
_cell.angle_alpha   90.00
_cell.angle_beta   90.00
_cell.angle_gamma   90.00
#
_symmetry.space_group_name_H-M   'P 1'
#
loop_
_entity.id
_entity.type
_entity.pdbx_description
1 polymer ?
#
loop_
_entity_poly.entity_id
_entity_poly.type
_entity_poly.pdbx_seq_one_letter_code
_entity_poly.pdbx_strand_id
1 'polypeptide(L)'
;MSSLALLDTSLDSTNDGDGIIVNSITALFPELLDLPRVPTHRLPRASELAIAENAAALVLTGTNILSAQLGKYGQWPLDKATISAYEGKIVFLGVGWWQYQNRVSRRARKLLSGLVHPAIEVAARDEYTRVKLESLGIPAVNTNCPTMWKLPERLEPLTGSGECVFTVTDYKPDLAQDTAILGLLSQRYDLVHIWPQGDNDLAYLAKFDLPTNSLVTGRGLPALESALKGRDYVGTRLHAGVRASQLARPSLILAVDNRGIEIGKDSNLRVVPRSSPRAQLEAALSLHASTSAALTLNSAAAQAWSEKFRAVITESLPVRDVTVFN
;
A
#
# COMPACT_ATOMS: atom_id res chain seq x y z
N MET A 1 -15.43 -28.85 1.90
CA MET A 1 -14.05 -28.34 1.73
C MET A 1 -14.06 -26.92 2.26
N SER A 2 -13.32 -26.62 3.33
CA SER A 2 -13.04 -25.23 3.69
C SER A 2 -11.82 -24.81 2.88
N SER A 3 -11.96 -23.83 1.97
CA SER A 3 -10.86 -23.29 1.17
C SER A 3 -10.69 -21.80 1.43
N LEU A 4 -9.47 -21.31 1.27
CA LEU A 4 -9.14 -19.89 1.33
C LEU A 4 -8.92 -19.36 -0.09
N ALA A 5 -9.25 -18.09 -0.29
CA ALA A 5 -8.86 -17.38 -1.50
C ALA A 5 -8.37 -15.97 -1.17
N LEU A 6 -7.56 -15.42 -2.07
CA LEU A 6 -6.98 -14.09 -1.94
C LEU A 6 -7.78 -13.12 -2.81
N LEU A 7 -8.34 -12.07 -2.21
CA LEU A 7 -8.74 -10.87 -2.95
C LEU A 7 -7.47 -10.06 -3.21
N ASP A 8 -6.83 -10.34 -4.35
CA ASP A 8 -5.53 -9.79 -4.72
C ASP A 8 -5.69 -8.44 -5.39
N THR A 9 -5.24 -7.39 -4.70
CA THR A 9 -5.33 -6.01 -5.16
C THR A 9 -4.33 -5.68 -6.26
N SER A 10 -3.29 -6.50 -6.47
CA SER A 10 -2.30 -6.30 -7.53
C SER A 10 -2.76 -6.87 -8.88
N LEU A 11 -3.69 -7.83 -8.88
CA LEU A 11 -4.25 -8.37 -10.12
C LEU A 11 -5.01 -7.30 -10.90
N ASP A 12 -4.64 -7.17 -12.18
CA ASP A 12 -5.19 -6.18 -13.11
C ASP A 12 -5.13 -4.72 -12.58
N SER A 13 -4.20 -4.43 -11.66
CA SER A 13 -3.94 -3.07 -11.19
C SER A 13 -3.05 -2.31 -12.15
N THR A 14 -3.35 -1.03 -12.35
CA THR A 14 -2.53 -0.08 -13.11
C THR A 14 -1.46 0.60 -12.26
N ASN A 15 -1.24 0.10 -11.04
CA ASN A 15 -0.44 0.71 -9.99
C ASN A 15 0.51 -0.33 -9.36
N ASP A 16 1.79 -0.29 -9.73
CA ASP A 16 2.80 -1.23 -9.22
C ASP A 16 2.96 -1.19 -7.69
N GLY A 17 2.50 -0.12 -7.03
CA GLY A 17 2.45 -0.02 -5.57
C GLY A 17 1.59 -1.11 -4.91
N ASP A 18 0.55 -1.61 -5.58
CA ASP A 18 -0.27 -2.71 -5.04
C ASP A 18 0.53 -4.02 -5.03
N GLY A 19 1.40 -4.24 -6.03
CA GLY A 19 2.32 -5.38 -6.05
C GLY A 19 3.33 -5.36 -4.89
N ILE A 20 3.81 -4.17 -4.50
CA ILE A 20 4.70 -4.00 -3.32
C ILE A 20 4.00 -4.45 -2.03
N ILE A 21 2.71 -4.08 -1.88
CA ILE A 21 1.89 -4.45 -0.73
C ILE A 21 1.66 -5.96 -0.69
N VAL A 22 1.19 -6.54 -1.79
CA VAL A 22 0.90 -7.97 -1.89
C VAL A 22 2.16 -8.79 -1.63
N ASN A 23 3.30 -8.42 -2.20
CA ASN A 23 4.58 -9.09 -1.96
C ASN A 23 5.03 -9.02 -0.50
N SER A 24 4.73 -7.91 0.19
CA SER A 24 5.06 -7.76 1.61
C SER A 24 4.16 -8.62 2.49
N ILE A 25 2.86 -8.68 2.16
CA ILE A 25 1.87 -9.53 2.84
C ILE A 25 2.22 -11.00 2.67
N THR A 26 2.51 -11.47 1.45
CA THR A 26 2.84 -12.88 1.22
C THR A 26 4.19 -13.27 1.82
N ALA A 27 5.13 -12.33 1.97
CA ALA A 27 6.37 -12.55 2.72
C ALA A 27 6.17 -12.59 4.25
N LEU A 28 5.06 -12.05 4.77
CA LEU A 28 4.65 -12.16 6.19
C LEU A 28 3.84 -13.42 6.44
N PHE A 29 3.03 -13.82 5.47
CA PHE A 29 2.10 -14.95 5.52
C PHE A 29 2.32 -15.85 4.29
N PRO A 30 3.39 -16.68 4.28
CA PRO A 30 3.72 -17.55 3.16
C PRO A 30 2.58 -18.49 2.76
N GLU A 31 1.69 -18.84 3.69
CA GLU A 31 0.48 -19.63 3.43
C GLU A 31 -0.50 -19.00 2.42
N LEU A 32 -0.36 -17.70 2.13
CA LEU A 32 -1.18 -16.99 1.15
C LEU A 32 -0.63 -17.05 -0.29
N LEU A 33 0.61 -17.52 -0.49
CA LEU A 33 1.31 -17.45 -1.78
C LEU A 33 0.57 -18.19 -2.88
N ASP A 34 0.18 -19.44 -2.60
CA ASP A 34 -0.39 -20.38 -3.58
C ASP A 34 -1.92 -20.41 -3.57
N LEU A 35 -2.57 -19.48 -2.87
CA LEU A 35 -4.02 -19.43 -2.82
C LEU A 35 -4.61 -19.01 -4.18
N PRO A 36 -5.80 -19.54 -4.55
CA PRO A 36 -6.58 -19.02 -5.65
C PRO A 36 -6.81 -17.51 -5.48
N ARG A 37 -6.68 -16.76 -6.59
CA ARG A 37 -6.73 -15.29 -6.56
C ARG A 37 -7.95 -14.78 -7.30
N VAL A 38 -8.57 -13.76 -6.73
CA VAL A 38 -9.72 -13.04 -7.29
C VAL A 38 -9.37 -11.55 -7.31
N PRO A 39 -9.53 -10.85 -8.44
CA PRO A 39 -9.14 -9.45 -8.56
C PRO A 39 -10.10 -8.52 -7.84
N THR A 40 -9.62 -7.35 -7.43
CA THR A 40 -10.48 -6.30 -6.87
C THR A 40 -10.78 -5.17 -7.84
N HIS A 41 -9.91 -4.88 -8.81
CA HIS A 41 -9.99 -3.72 -9.71
C HIS A 41 -11.01 -3.86 -10.86
N ARG A 42 -11.68 -5.01 -10.95
CA ARG A 42 -12.77 -5.30 -11.88
C ARG A 42 -13.72 -6.31 -11.25
N LEU A 43 -14.91 -6.48 -11.84
CA LEU A 43 -15.78 -7.57 -11.45
C LEU A 43 -15.11 -8.92 -11.71
N PRO A 44 -15.24 -9.91 -10.79
CA PRO A 44 -14.77 -11.26 -11.02
C PRO A 44 -15.47 -11.90 -12.24
N ARG A 45 -14.73 -12.70 -13.00
CA ARG A 45 -15.28 -13.60 -14.01
C ARG A 45 -15.99 -14.76 -13.32
N ALA A 46 -16.83 -15.50 -14.04
CA ALA A 46 -17.60 -16.61 -13.47
C ALA A 46 -16.73 -17.63 -12.70
N SER A 47 -15.55 -17.99 -13.22
CA SER A 47 -14.62 -18.90 -12.54
C SER A 47 -14.00 -18.30 -11.28
N GLU A 48 -13.71 -17.00 -11.27
CA GLU A 48 -13.17 -16.26 -10.12
C GLU A 48 -14.25 -16.04 -9.04
N LEU A 49 -15.50 -15.82 -9.47
CA LEU A 49 -16.63 -15.73 -8.56
C LEU A 49 -16.89 -17.09 -7.89
N ALA A 50 -16.86 -18.19 -8.65
CA ALA A 50 -16.99 -19.53 -8.10
C ALA A 50 -15.91 -19.86 -7.06
N ILE A 51 -14.67 -19.37 -7.25
CA ILE A 51 -13.62 -19.46 -6.23
C ILE A 51 -14.08 -18.78 -4.94
N ALA A 52 -14.61 -17.56 -5.03
CA ALA A 52 -15.04 -16.81 -3.86
C ALA A 52 -16.30 -17.39 -3.17
N GLU A 53 -17.24 -17.91 -3.95
CA GLU A 53 -18.44 -18.59 -3.45
C GLU A 53 -18.08 -19.82 -2.63
N ASN A 54 -17.09 -20.60 -3.08
CA ASN A 54 -16.64 -21.83 -2.41
C ASN A 54 -15.64 -21.59 -1.27
N ALA A 55 -15.03 -20.41 -1.20
CA ALA A 55 -14.11 -20.07 -0.11
C ALA A 55 -14.86 -19.88 1.21
N ALA A 56 -14.26 -20.39 2.29
CA ALA A 56 -14.70 -20.17 3.67
C ALA A 56 -14.31 -18.75 4.14
N ALA A 57 -13.13 -18.28 3.74
CA ALA A 57 -12.68 -16.91 3.99
C ALA A 57 -11.93 -16.33 2.78
N LEU A 58 -12.05 -15.02 2.63
CA LEU A 58 -11.45 -14.22 1.57
C LEU A 58 -10.47 -13.22 2.18
N VAL A 59 -9.19 -13.37 1.94
CA VAL A 59 -8.17 -12.47 2.49
C VAL A 59 -7.97 -11.30 1.53
N LEU A 60 -8.29 -10.07 1.95
CA LEU A 60 -8.12 -8.86 1.15
C LEU A 60 -6.80 -8.16 1.46
N THR A 61 -5.93 -8.05 0.46
CA THR A 61 -4.53 -7.62 0.61
C THR A 61 -4.32 -6.10 0.48
N GLY A 62 -4.72 -5.34 1.49
CA GLY A 62 -4.34 -3.94 1.64
C GLY A 62 -4.96 -2.96 0.62
N THR A 63 -4.10 -2.10 0.04
CA THR A 63 -4.44 -0.90 -0.75
C THR A 63 -5.39 0.08 -0.07
N ASN A 64 -5.82 1.13 -0.79
CA ASN A 64 -6.73 2.18 -0.31
C ASN A 64 -8.20 1.91 -0.72
N ILE A 65 -8.64 0.66 -0.57
CA ILE A 65 -9.87 0.13 -1.16
C ILE A 65 -11.17 0.61 -0.47
N LEU A 66 -11.09 1.10 0.77
CA LEU A 66 -12.26 1.51 1.54
C LEU A 66 -12.70 2.94 1.20
N SER A 67 -14.00 3.19 1.14
CA SER A 67 -14.51 4.56 0.91
C SER A 67 -15.93 4.78 1.43
N ALA A 68 -16.34 6.04 1.53
CA ALA A 68 -17.69 6.47 1.91
C ALA A 68 -18.79 6.02 0.93
N GLN A 69 -18.39 5.60 -0.28
CA GLN A 69 -19.24 5.13 -1.37
C GLN A 69 -18.71 3.81 -1.97
N LEU A 70 -18.52 2.81 -1.10
CA LEU A 70 -18.07 1.47 -1.48
C LEU A 70 -18.89 0.89 -2.66
N GLY A 71 -18.21 0.24 -3.61
CA GLY A 71 -18.84 -0.34 -4.81
C GLY A 71 -19.06 0.63 -5.97
N LYS A 72 -18.95 1.95 -5.76
CA LYS A 72 -19.03 2.96 -6.83
C LYS A 72 -17.66 3.43 -7.33
N TYR A 73 -16.64 3.29 -6.49
CA TYR A 73 -15.28 3.66 -6.85
C TYR A 73 -14.58 2.51 -7.58
N GLY A 74 -13.82 2.83 -8.61
CA GLY A 74 -13.25 1.85 -9.55
C GLY A 74 -12.24 0.86 -8.97
N GLN A 75 -11.76 1.07 -7.73
CA GLN A 75 -10.87 0.11 -7.08
C GLN A 75 -11.56 -1.16 -6.58
N TRP A 76 -12.89 -1.11 -6.37
CA TRP A 76 -13.63 -2.28 -5.92
C TRP A 76 -15.10 -2.23 -6.36
N PRO A 77 -15.38 -2.47 -7.66
CA PRO A 77 -16.75 -2.65 -8.13
C PRO A 77 -17.38 -3.88 -7.48
N LEU A 78 -18.61 -3.72 -6.99
CA LEU A 78 -19.37 -4.76 -6.31
C LEU A 78 -20.79 -4.78 -6.86
N ASP A 79 -21.13 -5.85 -7.57
CA ASP A 79 -22.50 -6.14 -8.00
C ASP A 79 -23.19 -7.09 -7.01
N LYS A 80 -24.46 -7.43 -7.27
CA LYS A 80 -25.23 -8.28 -6.34
C LYS A 80 -24.61 -9.68 -6.18
N ALA A 81 -24.12 -10.27 -7.26
CA ALA A 81 -23.52 -11.60 -7.24
C ALA A 81 -22.22 -11.60 -6.42
N THR A 82 -21.36 -10.61 -6.67
CA THR A 82 -20.10 -10.42 -5.94
C THR A 82 -20.34 -10.18 -4.45
N ILE A 83 -21.33 -9.35 -4.10
CA ILE A 83 -21.70 -9.11 -2.70
C ILE A 83 -22.14 -10.40 -2.03
N SER A 84 -23.01 -11.18 -2.68
CA SER A 84 -23.49 -12.45 -2.15
C SER A 84 -22.38 -13.47 -1.96
N ALA A 85 -21.40 -13.51 -2.87
CA ALA A 85 -20.27 -14.43 -2.78
C ALA A 85 -19.32 -14.08 -1.62
N TYR A 86 -19.25 -12.79 -1.24
CA TYR A 86 -18.29 -12.27 -0.26
C TYR A 86 -18.87 -12.05 1.15
N GLU A 87 -20.20 -12.07 1.29
CA GLU A 87 -20.90 -11.77 2.53
C GLU A 87 -20.39 -12.63 3.70
N GLY A 88 -19.93 -11.96 4.77
CA GLY A 88 -19.41 -12.57 5.99
C GLY A 88 -18.05 -13.25 5.87
N LYS A 89 -17.33 -13.12 4.74
CA LYS A 89 -16.11 -13.90 4.46
C LYS A 89 -14.81 -13.09 4.48
N ILE A 90 -14.87 -11.77 4.40
CA ILE A 90 -13.67 -10.97 4.12
C ILE A 90 -12.85 -10.70 5.38
N VAL A 91 -11.61 -11.19 5.37
CA VAL A 91 -10.56 -10.81 6.31
C VAL A 91 -9.76 -9.66 5.69
N PHE A 92 -9.91 -8.46 6.26
CA PHE A 92 -9.24 -7.26 5.78
C PHE A 92 -7.84 -7.15 6.39
N LEU A 93 -6.80 -7.20 5.55
CA LEU A 93 -5.40 -7.15 5.96
C LEU A 93 -4.70 -5.88 5.43
N GLY A 94 -4.42 -4.92 6.30
CA GLY A 94 -3.63 -3.73 5.97
C GLY A 94 -4.34 -2.76 5.03
N VAL A 95 -5.66 -2.68 5.11
CA VAL A 95 -6.48 -1.86 4.22
C VAL A 95 -6.52 -0.40 4.67
N GLY A 96 -6.72 0.51 3.72
CA GLY A 96 -6.81 1.94 3.97
C GLY A 96 -8.03 2.61 3.35
N TRP A 97 -8.36 3.79 3.87
CA TRP A 97 -9.44 4.62 3.37
C TRP A 97 -8.98 5.55 2.24
N TRP A 98 -9.74 5.59 1.15
CA TRP A 98 -9.35 6.16 -0.16
C TRP A 98 -8.97 7.65 -0.12
N GLN A 99 -9.60 8.45 0.75
CA GLN A 99 -9.24 9.86 0.98
C GLN A 99 -9.90 10.41 2.25
N TYR A 100 -9.60 11.66 2.61
CA TYR A 100 -10.42 12.37 3.59
C TYR A 100 -11.85 12.51 3.06
N GLN A 101 -12.80 11.94 3.78
CA GLN A 101 -14.21 11.92 3.41
C GLN A 101 -15.05 12.21 4.64
N ASN A 102 -16.19 12.84 4.42
CA ASN A 102 -17.14 13.16 5.48
C ASN A 102 -17.94 11.89 5.87
N ARG A 103 -19.26 12.02 5.98
CA ARG A 103 -20.12 10.94 6.43
C ARG A 103 -20.15 9.80 5.42
N VAL A 104 -19.98 8.58 5.92
CA VAL A 104 -20.16 7.34 5.13
C VAL A 104 -21.64 7.14 4.87
N SER A 105 -22.01 6.80 3.63
CA SER A 105 -23.41 6.54 3.29
C SER A 105 -23.95 5.33 4.06
N ARG A 106 -25.25 5.33 4.42
CA ARG A 106 -25.89 4.17 5.08
C ARG A 106 -25.71 2.88 4.26
N ARG A 107 -25.74 2.99 2.94
CA ARG A 107 -25.48 1.89 2.01
C ARG A 107 -24.06 1.36 2.15
N ALA A 108 -23.05 2.21 2.11
CA ALA A 108 -21.66 1.78 2.26
C ALA A 108 -21.42 1.16 3.65
N ARG A 109 -22.03 1.71 4.71
CA ARG A 109 -21.98 1.12 6.06
C ARG A 109 -22.55 -0.30 6.08
N LYS A 110 -23.78 -0.49 5.59
CA LYS A 110 -24.43 -1.82 5.55
C LYS A 110 -23.61 -2.81 4.72
N LEU A 111 -23.15 -2.37 3.55
CA LEU A 111 -22.34 -3.20 2.67
C LEU A 111 -21.03 -3.63 3.36
N LEU A 112 -20.24 -2.69 3.86
CA LEU A 112 -18.96 -2.99 4.49
C LEU A 112 -19.14 -3.90 5.72
N SER A 113 -20.13 -3.62 6.57
CA SER A 113 -20.41 -4.44 7.76
C SER A 113 -20.81 -5.87 7.39
N GLY A 114 -21.53 -6.06 6.28
CA GLY A 114 -21.93 -7.39 5.80
C GLY A 114 -20.80 -8.17 5.14
N LEU A 115 -19.72 -7.52 4.70
CA LEU A 115 -18.59 -8.20 4.07
C LEU A 115 -17.56 -8.72 5.08
N VAL A 116 -17.42 -8.06 6.24
CA VAL A 116 -16.40 -8.37 7.24
C VAL A 116 -16.61 -9.77 7.83
N HIS A 117 -15.52 -10.54 7.92
CA HIS A 117 -15.50 -11.82 8.59
C HIS A 117 -15.73 -11.64 10.10
N PRO A 118 -16.70 -12.33 10.72
CA PRO A 118 -17.14 -12.04 12.09
C PRO A 118 -16.11 -12.39 13.18
N ALA A 119 -15.19 -13.31 12.89
CA ALA A 119 -14.21 -13.79 13.87
C ALA A 119 -12.98 -12.88 14.04
N ILE A 120 -12.83 -11.83 13.22
CA ILE A 120 -11.63 -10.99 13.26
C ILE A 120 -11.94 -9.54 12.91
N GLU A 121 -11.29 -8.64 13.65
CA GLU A 121 -11.33 -7.20 13.38
C GLU A 121 -10.57 -6.83 12.10
N VAL A 122 -10.95 -5.71 11.50
CA VAL A 122 -10.26 -5.18 10.31
C VAL A 122 -8.87 -4.69 10.69
N ALA A 123 -7.82 -5.22 10.04
CA ALA A 123 -6.49 -4.62 10.13
C ALA A 123 -6.42 -3.38 9.23
N ALA A 124 -6.56 -2.21 9.85
CA ALA A 124 -6.37 -0.91 9.23
C ALA A 124 -4.87 -0.59 9.16
N ARG A 125 -4.42 0.03 8.07
CA ARG A 125 -3.00 0.41 7.90
C ARG A 125 -2.62 1.76 8.52
N ASP A 126 -3.63 2.54 8.91
CA ASP A 126 -3.50 3.90 9.45
C ASP A 126 -4.66 4.22 10.40
N GLU A 127 -4.44 5.18 11.28
CA GLU A 127 -5.30 5.53 12.40
C GLU A 127 -6.59 6.19 11.90
N TYR A 128 -6.49 7.01 10.86
CA TYR A 128 -7.65 7.56 10.18
C TYR A 128 -8.60 6.46 9.70
N THR A 129 -8.08 5.41 9.09
CA THR A 129 -8.87 4.27 8.63
C THR A 129 -9.50 3.52 9.80
N ARG A 130 -8.74 3.25 10.88
CA ARG A 130 -9.26 2.61 12.10
C ARG A 130 -10.44 3.39 12.68
N VAL A 131 -10.26 4.70 12.91
CA VAL A 131 -11.30 5.59 13.44
C VAL A 131 -12.52 5.64 12.53
N LYS A 132 -12.32 5.66 11.20
CA LYS A 132 -13.43 5.62 10.25
C LYS A 132 -14.23 4.33 10.37
N LEU A 133 -13.59 3.16 10.47
CA LEU A 133 -14.26 1.88 10.63
C LEU A 133 -15.04 1.79 11.94
N GLU A 134 -14.43 2.21 13.06
CA GLU A 134 -15.09 2.21 14.36
C GLU A 134 -16.32 3.13 14.40
N SER A 135 -16.27 4.28 13.72
CA SER A 135 -17.43 5.17 13.61
C SER A 135 -18.64 4.53 12.89
N LEU A 136 -18.41 3.41 12.19
CA LEU A 136 -19.44 2.59 11.55
C LEU A 136 -19.90 1.42 12.41
N GLY A 137 -19.30 1.22 13.59
CA GLY A 137 -19.50 0.04 14.43
C GLY A 137 -18.79 -1.20 13.91
N ILE A 138 -17.74 -1.04 13.09
CA ILE A 138 -16.93 -2.14 12.58
C ILE A 138 -15.66 -2.22 13.43
N PRO A 139 -15.41 -3.32 14.15
CA PRO A 139 -14.18 -3.50 14.92
C PRO A 139 -12.95 -3.40 14.01
N ALA A 140 -11.99 -2.56 14.40
CA ALA A 140 -10.78 -2.33 13.63
C ALA A 140 -9.59 -2.02 14.53
N VAL A 141 -8.41 -2.41 14.09
CA VAL A 141 -7.14 -2.14 14.76
C VAL A 141 -6.14 -1.56 13.77
N ASN A 142 -5.39 -0.54 14.19
CA ASN A 142 -4.30 0.02 13.39
C ASN A 142 -3.06 -0.86 13.56
N THR A 143 -2.75 -1.67 12.54
CA THR A 143 -1.56 -2.53 12.52
C THR A 143 -0.39 -1.91 11.78
N ASN A 144 -0.49 -0.64 11.36
CA ASN A 144 0.30 -0.03 10.28
C ASN A 144 0.19 -0.79 8.96
N CYS A 145 0.74 -0.22 7.88
CA CYS A 145 0.80 -0.90 6.60
C CYS A 145 1.68 -2.17 6.72
N PRO A 146 1.23 -3.35 6.22
CA PRO A 146 2.04 -4.57 6.22
C PRO A 146 3.42 -4.44 5.55
N THR A 147 3.58 -3.48 4.62
CA THR A 147 4.88 -3.15 4.04
C THR A 147 5.90 -2.63 5.06
N MET A 148 5.45 -2.21 6.24
CA MET A 148 6.29 -1.60 7.28
C MET A 148 6.64 -2.57 8.41
N TRP A 149 5.99 -3.73 8.53
CA TRP A 149 6.09 -4.59 9.71
C TRP A 149 7.48 -5.19 9.94
N LYS A 150 8.30 -5.29 8.89
CA LYS A 150 9.70 -5.76 8.97
C LYS A 150 10.73 -4.63 8.85
N LEU A 151 10.30 -3.36 8.86
CA LEU A 151 11.25 -2.25 8.84
C LEU A 151 12.03 -2.19 10.17
N PRO A 152 13.31 -1.79 10.13
CA PRO A 152 14.05 -1.52 11.35
C PRO A 152 13.47 -0.29 12.07
N GLU A 153 13.71 -0.19 13.38
CA GLU A 153 13.26 0.95 14.20
C GLU A 153 13.82 2.28 13.70
N ARG A 154 15.00 2.28 13.08
CA ARG A 154 15.63 3.48 12.51
C ARG A 154 15.93 3.28 11.04
N LEU A 155 15.56 4.28 10.25
CA LEU A 155 15.87 4.34 8.82
C LEU A 155 17.09 5.21 8.57
N GLU A 156 17.86 4.82 7.56
CA GLU A 156 19.01 5.59 7.09
C GLU A 156 18.58 6.99 6.62
N PRO A 157 19.33 8.05 6.98
CA PRO A 157 19.11 9.38 6.44
C PRO A 157 19.47 9.43 4.94
N LEU A 158 18.92 10.41 4.22
CA LEU A 158 19.36 10.70 2.86
C LEU A 158 20.87 10.96 2.83
N THR A 159 21.55 10.42 1.81
CA THR A 159 22.93 10.82 1.53
C THR A 159 22.96 12.26 1.02
N GLY A 160 21.96 12.65 0.22
CA GLY A 160 21.84 13.98 -0.35
C GLY A 160 22.85 14.28 -1.47
N SER A 161 23.54 13.25 -1.98
CA SER A 161 24.55 13.33 -3.04
C SER A 161 24.67 11.99 -3.79
N GLY A 162 25.27 11.99 -4.98
CA GLY A 162 25.36 10.79 -5.82
C GLY A 162 24.12 10.65 -6.69
N GLU A 163 23.47 9.48 -6.73
CA GLU A 163 22.28 9.25 -7.55
C GLU A 163 21.03 9.05 -6.70
N CYS A 164 19.87 9.47 -7.20
CA CYS A 164 18.58 9.23 -6.55
C CYS A 164 17.53 8.66 -7.50
N VAL A 165 16.53 7.99 -6.93
CA VAL A 165 15.30 7.61 -7.61
C VAL A 165 14.23 8.66 -7.32
N PHE A 166 13.61 9.18 -8.39
CA PHE A 166 12.48 10.11 -8.35
C PHE A 166 11.21 9.47 -8.89
N THR A 167 10.06 9.82 -8.31
CA THR A 167 8.75 9.33 -8.79
C THR A 167 7.69 10.44 -8.77
N VAL A 168 6.87 10.46 -9.82
CA VAL A 168 5.72 11.36 -9.98
C VAL A 168 4.40 10.60 -9.84
N THR A 169 3.29 11.34 -9.70
CA THR A 169 1.97 10.76 -9.51
C THR A 169 0.96 11.33 -10.50
N ASP A 170 0.61 10.53 -11.52
CA ASP A 170 -0.31 10.88 -12.60
C ASP A 170 -1.74 11.25 -12.17
N TYR A 171 -2.31 10.56 -11.16
CA TYR A 171 -3.70 10.81 -10.73
C TYR A 171 -3.87 12.07 -9.86
N LYS A 172 -2.78 12.74 -9.49
CA LYS A 172 -2.81 14.00 -8.75
C LYS A 172 -1.70 14.95 -9.26
N PRO A 173 -1.78 15.35 -10.53
CA PRO A 173 -0.71 16.10 -11.19
C PRO A 173 -0.57 17.50 -10.60
N ASP A 174 0.66 18.01 -10.62
CA ASP A 174 1.04 19.37 -10.24
C ASP A 174 2.39 19.67 -10.89
N LEU A 175 2.31 19.98 -12.18
CA LEU A 175 3.49 20.09 -13.04
C LEU A 175 4.47 21.12 -12.49
N ALA A 176 3.96 22.26 -12.00
CA ALA A 176 4.81 23.31 -11.45
C ALA A 176 5.62 22.83 -10.25
N GLN A 177 4.97 22.17 -9.29
CA GLN A 177 5.64 21.69 -8.08
C GLN A 177 6.56 20.51 -8.38
N ASP A 178 6.12 19.55 -9.20
CA ASP A 178 6.93 18.38 -9.57
C ASP A 178 8.18 18.81 -10.38
N THR A 179 8.07 19.79 -11.28
CA THR A 179 9.22 20.39 -12.00
C THR A 179 10.16 21.09 -11.04
N ALA A 180 9.65 21.86 -10.07
CA ALA A 180 10.49 22.52 -9.07
C ALA A 180 11.27 21.53 -8.19
N ILE A 181 10.63 20.42 -7.80
CA ILE A 181 11.27 19.33 -7.05
C ILE A 181 12.33 18.64 -7.92
N LEU A 182 12.00 18.29 -9.17
CA LEU A 182 12.97 17.67 -10.07
C LEU A 182 14.19 18.58 -10.30
N GLY A 183 13.97 19.89 -10.42
CA GLY A 183 15.05 20.89 -10.50
C GLY A 183 15.94 20.88 -9.24
N LEU A 184 15.35 20.84 -8.04
CA LEU A 184 16.10 20.69 -6.79
C LEU A 184 16.95 19.42 -6.75
N LEU A 185 16.38 18.29 -7.17
CA LEU A 185 17.07 17.01 -7.20
C LEU A 185 18.22 17.03 -8.21
N SER A 186 17.99 17.57 -9.42
CA SER A 186 19.02 17.68 -10.46
C SER A 186 20.23 18.54 -10.08
N GLN A 187 20.05 19.48 -9.15
CA GLN A 187 21.13 20.31 -8.61
C GLN A 187 21.93 19.63 -7.49
N ARG A 188 21.37 18.60 -6.84
CA ARG A 188 21.97 17.93 -5.68
C ARG A 188 22.56 16.56 -6.02
N TYR A 189 21.93 15.85 -6.95
CA TYR A 189 22.31 14.51 -7.37
C TYR A 189 22.94 14.55 -8.76
N ASP A 190 23.96 13.73 -8.95
CA ASP A 190 24.66 13.55 -10.21
C ASP A 190 23.73 13.00 -11.31
N LEU A 191 22.82 12.08 -10.94
CA LEU A 191 21.83 11.48 -11.84
C LEU A 191 20.50 11.20 -11.12
N VAL A 192 19.40 11.61 -11.74
CA VAL A 192 18.03 11.37 -11.25
C VAL A 192 17.36 10.28 -12.08
N HIS A 193 17.15 9.11 -11.48
CA HIS A 193 16.44 7.98 -12.07
C HIS A 193 14.94 8.13 -11.85
N ILE A 194 14.19 8.46 -12.90
CA ILE A 194 12.75 8.66 -12.81
C ILE A 194 12.05 7.32 -13.05
N TRP A 195 11.49 6.74 -11.99
CA TRP A 195 10.75 5.48 -12.07
C TRP A 195 9.24 5.74 -12.22
N PRO A 196 8.62 5.38 -13.36
CA PRO A 196 7.18 5.42 -13.52
C PRO A 196 6.50 4.25 -12.79
N GLN A 197 5.53 4.54 -11.92
CA GLN A 197 4.77 3.51 -11.17
C GLN A 197 3.43 3.22 -11.84
N GLY A 198 2.68 4.26 -12.18
CA GLY A 198 1.35 4.18 -12.75
C GLY A 198 1.36 4.17 -14.28
N ASP A 199 0.32 3.61 -14.88
CA ASP A 199 0.20 3.48 -16.35
C ASP A 199 0.29 4.83 -17.09
N ASN A 200 -0.14 5.94 -16.47
CA ASN A 200 -0.08 7.28 -17.10
C ASN A 200 1.10 8.13 -16.61
N ASP A 201 2.01 7.61 -15.79
CA ASP A 201 3.17 8.40 -15.32
C ASP A 201 4.05 8.83 -16.50
N LEU A 202 4.25 7.97 -17.50
CA LEU A 202 5.02 8.33 -18.70
C LEU A 202 4.34 9.46 -19.50
N ALA A 203 3.01 9.41 -19.64
CA ALA A 203 2.26 10.47 -20.31
C ALA A 203 2.27 11.78 -19.52
N TYR A 204 2.36 11.71 -18.19
CA TYR A 204 2.55 12.87 -17.34
C TYR A 204 3.98 13.43 -17.47
N LEU A 205 5.00 12.57 -17.43
CA LEU A 205 6.42 12.93 -17.59
C LEU A 205 6.72 13.58 -18.95
N ALA A 206 6.00 13.21 -20.01
CA ALA A 206 6.12 13.85 -21.32
C ALA A 206 5.81 15.37 -21.33
N LYS A 207 5.22 15.90 -20.25
CA LYS A 207 4.94 17.33 -20.07
C LYS A 207 6.08 18.10 -19.40
N PHE A 208 7.12 17.42 -18.94
CA PHE A 208 8.25 18.01 -18.24
C PHE A 208 9.35 18.38 -19.23
N ASP A 209 10.01 19.50 -18.97
CA ASP A 209 11.35 19.74 -19.50
C ASP A 209 12.35 19.06 -18.55
N LEU A 210 12.82 17.87 -18.93
CA LEU A 210 13.66 17.05 -18.07
C LEU A 210 15.09 17.59 -18.03
N PRO A 211 15.69 17.78 -16.83
CA PRO A 211 17.10 18.09 -16.71
C PRO A 211 17.97 17.06 -17.44
N THR A 212 19.11 17.50 -18.00
CA THR A 212 20.00 16.65 -18.80
C THR A 212 20.55 15.43 -18.04
N ASN A 213 20.60 15.51 -16.71
CA ASN A 213 20.97 14.42 -15.81
C ASN A 213 19.76 13.64 -15.27
N SER A 214 18.71 13.48 -16.08
CA SER A 214 17.56 12.64 -15.76
C SER A 214 17.50 11.41 -16.66
N LEU A 215 17.20 10.26 -16.07
CA LEU A 215 17.03 9.00 -16.79
C LEU A 215 15.68 8.36 -16.43
N VAL A 216 14.77 8.24 -17.40
CA VAL A 216 13.51 7.52 -17.20
C VAL A 216 13.77 6.01 -17.27
N THR A 217 13.40 5.27 -16.22
CA THR A 217 13.62 3.83 -16.12
C THR A 217 12.42 3.03 -16.65
N GLY A 218 12.56 1.69 -16.68
CA GLY A 218 11.43 0.80 -16.89
C GLY A 218 10.43 0.80 -15.73
N ARG A 219 9.25 0.21 -15.97
CA ARG A 219 8.18 -0.03 -14.98
C ARG A 219 8.35 -1.36 -14.24
N GLY A 220 7.55 -1.56 -13.19
CA GLY A 220 7.49 -2.79 -12.43
C GLY A 220 8.51 -2.87 -11.31
N LEU A 221 8.26 -3.78 -10.36
CA LEU A 221 9.09 -3.99 -9.18
C LEU A 221 10.55 -4.28 -9.51
N PRO A 222 10.91 -5.17 -10.46
CA PRO A 222 12.31 -5.41 -10.80
C PRO A 222 13.05 -4.14 -11.26
N ALA A 223 12.37 -3.26 -12.00
CA ALA A 223 12.96 -1.99 -12.43
C ALA A 223 13.15 -1.03 -11.25
N LEU A 224 12.17 -0.93 -10.35
CA LEU A 224 12.29 -0.14 -9.12
C LEU A 224 13.45 -0.61 -8.26
N GLU A 225 13.51 -1.91 -7.96
CA GLU A 225 14.55 -2.47 -7.09
C GLU A 225 15.94 -2.34 -7.71
N SER A 226 16.06 -2.47 -9.04
CA SER A 226 17.30 -2.18 -9.76
C SER A 226 17.70 -0.71 -9.65
N ALA A 227 16.75 0.21 -9.84
CA ALA A 227 16.99 1.65 -9.71
C ALA A 227 17.40 2.02 -8.28
N LEU A 228 16.83 1.41 -7.25
CA LEU A 228 17.15 1.69 -5.85
C LEU A 228 18.55 1.22 -5.40
N LYS A 229 19.25 0.37 -6.16
CA LYS A 229 20.56 -0.16 -5.74
C LYS A 229 21.59 0.95 -5.51
N GLY A 230 21.92 1.18 -4.23
CA GLY A 230 22.89 2.19 -3.83
C GLY A 230 22.40 3.64 -3.93
N ARG A 231 21.09 3.87 -4.09
CA ARG A 231 20.53 5.22 -4.33
C ARG A 231 19.56 5.64 -3.25
N ASP A 232 19.48 6.95 -3.04
CA ASP A 232 18.41 7.57 -2.26
C ASP A 232 17.09 7.45 -3.02
N TYR A 233 15.97 7.40 -2.29
CA TYR A 233 14.64 7.61 -2.84
C TYR A 233 14.09 8.97 -2.41
N VAL A 234 13.60 9.75 -3.37
CA VAL A 234 12.80 10.94 -3.11
C VAL A 234 11.62 10.95 -4.07
N GLY A 235 10.37 10.91 -3.62
CA GLY A 235 9.28 10.95 -4.59
C GLY A 235 7.88 10.81 -4.06
N THR A 236 6.91 10.93 -4.96
CA THR A 236 5.48 11.04 -4.62
C THR A 236 4.78 9.69 -4.43
N ARG A 237 5.42 8.58 -4.80
CA ARG A 237 4.86 7.23 -4.70
C ARG A 237 5.19 6.57 -3.36
N LEU A 238 4.28 6.72 -2.40
CA LEU A 238 4.40 6.17 -1.02
C LEU A 238 5.08 4.79 -0.94
N HIS A 239 4.55 3.76 -1.60
CA HIS A 239 5.07 2.39 -1.46
C HIS A 239 6.41 2.17 -2.16
N ALA A 240 6.79 2.99 -3.15
CA ALA A 240 8.14 2.97 -3.68
C ALA A 240 9.15 3.46 -2.63
N GLY A 241 8.77 4.50 -1.88
CA GLY A 241 9.56 4.97 -0.74
C GLY A 241 9.64 3.98 0.42
N VAL A 242 8.56 3.28 0.73
CA VAL A 242 8.61 2.19 1.73
C VAL A 242 9.48 1.03 1.23
N ARG A 243 9.39 0.67 -0.06
CA ARG A 243 10.26 -0.37 -0.66
C ARG A 243 11.74 0.03 -0.62
N ALA A 244 12.07 1.30 -0.83
CA ALA A 244 13.43 1.80 -0.62
C ALA A 244 13.90 1.50 0.81
N SER A 245 13.08 1.80 1.82
CA SER A 245 13.38 1.48 3.22
C SER A 245 13.50 -0.02 3.48
N GLN A 246 12.67 -0.86 2.86
CA GLN A 246 12.77 -2.33 2.94
C GLN A 246 14.11 -2.85 2.37
N LEU A 247 14.69 -2.15 1.39
CA LEU A 247 16.00 -2.43 0.81
C LEU A 247 17.15 -1.68 1.53
N ALA A 248 16.90 -1.21 2.74
CA ALA A 248 17.83 -0.42 3.55
C ALA A 248 18.41 0.77 2.78
N ARG A 249 17.61 1.40 1.91
CA ARG A 249 17.96 2.64 1.20
C ARG A 249 17.31 3.84 1.89
N PRO A 250 18.00 4.99 1.95
CA PRO A 250 17.40 6.22 2.43
C PRO A 250 16.17 6.62 1.61
N SER A 251 15.18 7.21 2.26
CA SER A 251 13.89 7.49 1.63
C SER A 251 13.25 8.77 2.19
N LEU A 252 12.79 9.63 1.29
CA LEU A 252 11.92 10.76 1.57
C LEU A 252 10.67 10.66 0.69
N ILE A 253 9.52 10.48 1.33
CA ILE A 253 8.24 10.39 0.63
C ILE A 253 7.59 11.77 0.57
N LEU A 254 7.20 12.18 -0.63
CA LEU A 254 6.50 13.43 -0.91
C LEU A 254 4.99 13.16 -0.98
N ALA A 255 4.28 13.30 0.14
CA ALA A 255 2.88 12.93 0.18
C ALA A 255 2.01 13.85 -0.69
N VAL A 256 1.25 13.23 -1.60
CA VAL A 256 0.26 13.93 -2.43
C VAL A 256 -1.15 13.84 -1.86
N ASP A 257 -1.42 12.89 -0.96
CA ASP A 257 -2.74 12.67 -0.36
C ASP A 257 -2.64 12.17 1.09
N ASN A 258 -3.81 11.87 1.68
CA ASN A 258 -3.92 11.40 3.05
C ASN A 258 -3.15 10.11 3.32
N ARG A 259 -2.87 9.27 2.32
CA ARG A 259 -2.25 7.96 2.56
C ARG A 259 -0.83 8.13 3.06
N GLY A 260 -0.05 8.95 2.37
CA GLY A 260 1.30 9.30 2.82
C GLY A 260 1.27 10.10 4.12
N ILE A 261 0.32 11.04 4.24
CA ILE A 261 0.21 11.91 5.42
C ILE A 261 -0.10 11.11 6.69
N GLU A 262 -1.13 10.27 6.68
CA GLU A 262 -1.56 9.50 7.86
C GLU A 262 -0.52 8.44 8.23
N ILE A 263 0.05 7.72 7.25
CA ILE A 263 1.16 6.79 7.54
C ILE A 263 2.35 7.53 8.15
N GLY A 264 2.73 8.69 7.61
CA GLY A 264 3.81 9.51 8.16
C GLY A 264 3.55 9.94 9.61
N LYS A 265 2.33 10.39 9.92
CA LYS A 265 1.91 10.79 11.27
C LYS A 265 1.94 9.63 12.26
N ASP A 266 1.42 8.47 11.86
CA ASP A 266 1.29 7.32 12.75
C ASP A 266 2.63 6.67 13.07
N SER A 267 3.58 6.73 12.13
CA SER A 267 4.77 5.90 12.16
C SER A 267 6.10 6.64 12.23
N ASN A 268 6.09 7.97 12.20
CA ASN A 268 7.29 8.80 12.00
C ASN A 268 8.08 8.46 10.72
N LEU A 269 7.45 7.81 9.73
CA LEU A 269 8.05 7.63 8.42
C LEU A 269 8.37 9.01 7.83
N ARG A 270 9.53 9.15 7.20
CA ARG A 270 10.01 10.43 6.65
C ARG A 270 9.13 10.86 5.46
N VAL A 271 8.10 11.63 5.78
CA VAL A 271 7.09 12.12 4.85
C VAL A 271 7.01 13.64 4.95
N VAL A 272 7.01 14.32 3.80
CA VAL A 272 6.74 15.75 3.70
C VAL A 272 5.64 15.95 2.64
N PRO A 273 4.64 16.81 2.86
CA PRO A 273 3.66 17.11 1.82
C PRO A 273 4.36 17.62 0.55
N ARG A 274 4.00 17.10 -0.63
CA ARG A 274 4.58 17.57 -1.91
C ARG A 274 4.39 19.08 -2.09
N SER A 275 3.26 19.61 -1.65
CA SER A 275 2.90 21.03 -1.70
C SER A 275 3.62 21.91 -0.66
N SER A 276 4.60 21.37 0.07
CA SER A 276 5.34 22.14 1.07
C SER A 276 6.14 23.27 0.40
N PRO A 277 6.34 24.41 1.09
CA PRO A 277 7.20 25.48 0.60
C PRO A 277 8.62 24.99 0.30
N ARG A 278 9.28 25.62 -0.68
CA ARG A 278 10.63 25.25 -1.13
C ARG A 278 11.62 25.08 0.02
N ALA A 279 11.66 26.01 0.98
CA ALA A 279 12.57 25.94 2.12
C ALA A 279 12.37 24.68 2.97
N GLN A 280 11.12 24.20 3.12
CA GLN A 280 10.82 22.98 3.87
C GLN A 280 11.26 21.73 3.09
N LEU A 281 11.09 21.72 1.77
CA LEU A 281 11.59 20.63 0.92
C LEU A 281 13.12 20.56 0.93
N GLU A 282 13.79 21.70 0.82
CA GLU A 282 15.25 21.79 0.90
C GLU A 282 15.77 21.31 2.25
N ALA A 283 15.12 21.67 3.35
CA ALA A 283 15.47 21.20 4.69
C ALA A 283 15.28 19.68 4.85
N ALA A 284 14.18 19.12 4.32
CA ALA A 284 13.91 17.69 4.37
C ALA A 284 14.93 16.87 3.56
N LEU A 285 15.39 17.42 2.44
CA LEU A 285 16.44 16.82 1.61
C LEU A 285 17.84 16.92 2.23
N SER A 286 18.06 17.85 3.16
CA SER A 286 19.34 18.06 3.85
C SER A 286 19.43 17.37 5.23
N LEU A 287 18.44 16.53 5.56
CA LEU A 287 18.29 15.96 6.90
C LEU A 287 19.25 14.77 7.14
N HIS A 288 20.35 15.02 7.85
CA HIS A 288 21.43 14.08 8.18
C HIS A 288 21.08 13.08 9.32
N ALA A 289 21.90 12.03 9.48
CA ALA A 289 21.73 10.89 10.40
C ALA A 289 21.33 11.27 11.83
N SER A 290 21.94 12.32 12.37
CA SER A 290 21.79 12.78 13.75
C SER A 290 20.39 13.30 14.10
N THR A 291 19.49 13.40 13.11
CA THR A 291 18.14 13.96 13.26
C THR A 291 17.01 13.00 12.90
N SER A 292 17.32 11.74 12.56
CA SER A 292 16.30 10.76 12.17
C SER A 292 15.59 10.19 13.42
N ALA A 293 14.30 10.51 13.57
CA ALA A 293 13.46 9.93 14.61
C ALA A 293 13.30 8.42 14.41
N ALA A 294 13.12 7.69 15.52
CA ALA A 294 12.75 6.29 15.46
C ALA A 294 11.32 6.15 14.89
N LEU A 295 11.11 5.12 14.08
CA LEU A 295 9.79 4.72 13.63
C LEU A 295 8.93 4.31 14.83
N THR A 296 7.66 4.66 14.77
CA THR A 296 6.65 4.25 15.77
C THR A 296 5.75 3.21 15.12
N LEU A 297 6.08 1.93 15.29
CA LEU A 297 5.29 0.83 14.73
C LEU A 297 4.42 0.20 15.82
N ASN A 298 3.16 -0.06 15.49
CA ASN A 298 2.17 -0.80 16.27
C ASN A 298 2.44 -2.31 16.23
N SER A 299 3.69 -2.73 16.44
CA SER A 299 4.15 -4.11 16.29
C SER A 299 3.38 -5.09 17.18
N ALA A 300 3.04 -4.68 18.41
CA ALA A 300 2.22 -5.50 19.31
C ALA A 300 0.80 -5.74 18.75
N ALA A 301 0.18 -4.71 18.17
CA ALA A 301 -1.14 -4.85 17.54
C ALA A 301 -1.07 -5.70 16.27
N ALA A 302 -0.04 -5.50 15.44
CA ALA A 302 0.21 -6.31 14.25
C ALA A 302 0.44 -7.79 14.61
N GLN A 303 1.21 -8.08 15.67
CA GLN A 303 1.44 -9.43 16.16
C GLN A 303 0.14 -10.07 16.68
N ALA A 304 -0.59 -9.40 17.57
CA ALA A 304 -1.84 -9.91 18.12
C ALA A 304 -2.89 -10.16 17.02
N TRP A 305 -2.99 -9.27 16.03
CA TRP A 305 -3.85 -9.47 14.87
C TRP A 305 -3.39 -10.69 14.03
N SER A 306 -2.08 -10.85 13.83
CA SER A 306 -1.51 -11.98 13.08
C SER A 306 -1.81 -13.33 13.72
N GLU A 307 -1.77 -13.40 15.05
CA GLU A 307 -2.12 -14.61 15.80
C GLU A 307 -3.61 -14.98 15.60
N LYS A 308 -4.51 -14.00 15.73
CA LYS A 308 -5.94 -14.19 15.43
C LYS A 308 -6.17 -14.59 13.98
N PHE A 309 -5.47 -13.95 13.04
CA PHE A 309 -5.56 -14.25 11.62
C PHE A 309 -5.18 -15.70 11.33
N ARG A 310 -4.06 -16.17 11.90
CA ARG A 310 -3.61 -17.56 11.77
C ARG A 310 -4.66 -18.55 12.30
N ALA A 311 -5.30 -18.25 13.43
CA ALA A 311 -6.39 -19.08 13.94
C ALA A 311 -7.58 -19.16 12.95
N VAL A 312 -8.04 -18.02 12.42
CA VAL A 312 -9.16 -17.96 11.45
C VAL A 312 -8.84 -18.76 10.18
N ILE A 313 -7.63 -18.64 9.64
CA ILE A 313 -7.26 -19.34 8.42
C ILE A 313 -6.98 -20.83 8.66
N THR A 314 -6.47 -21.24 9.83
CA THR A 314 -6.27 -22.66 10.17
C THR A 314 -7.60 -23.41 10.28
N GLU A 315 -8.61 -22.81 10.90
CA GLU A 315 -9.98 -23.37 10.92
C GLU A 315 -10.59 -23.47 9.51
N SER A 316 -10.12 -22.63 8.59
CA SER A 316 -10.59 -22.54 7.21
C SER A 316 -9.76 -23.37 6.22
N LEU A 317 -8.62 -23.94 6.62
CA LEU A 317 -7.80 -24.82 5.77
C LEU A 317 -8.28 -26.27 5.93
N PRO A 318 -8.28 -27.08 4.86
CA PRO A 318 -8.55 -28.50 5.02
C PRO A 318 -7.42 -29.13 5.85
N VAL A 319 -7.77 -30.00 6.80
CA VAL A 319 -6.81 -30.85 7.50
C VAL A 319 -6.03 -31.61 6.42
N ARG A 320 -4.73 -31.32 6.28
CA ARG A 320 -3.85 -32.17 5.49
C ARG A 320 -3.66 -33.44 6.32
N ASP A 321 -4.26 -34.55 5.87
CA ASP A 321 -3.83 -35.86 6.33
C ASP A 321 -2.35 -35.99 5.98
N VAL A 322 -1.50 -35.85 6.99
CA VAL A 322 -0.09 -36.21 6.89
C VAL A 322 -0.06 -37.73 6.92
N THR A 323 -0.23 -38.34 5.74
CA THR A 323 0.11 -39.75 5.56
C THR A 323 1.62 -39.85 5.70
N VAL A 324 2.07 -40.23 6.90
CA VAL A 324 3.45 -40.65 7.16
C VAL A 324 3.70 -41.86 6.28
N PHE A 325 4.47 -41.68 5.20
CA PHE A 325 5.10 -42.81 4.54
C PHE A 325 6.24 -43.27 5.44
N ASN A 326 6.03 -44.41 6.09
CA ASN A 326 7.08 -45.20 6.74
C ASN A 326 8.12 -45.69 5.72
#